data_AF-A0A0B7G2Z5-F1
#
_entry.id   AF-A0A0B7G2Z5-F1
#
_cell.length_a   1.000
_cell.length_b   1.000
_cell.length_c   1.000
_cell.angle_alpha   90.00
_cell.angle_beta   90.00
_cell.angle_gamma   90.00
#
_symmetry.space_group_name_H-M   'P 1'
#
loop_
_entity.id
_entity.type
_entity.pdbx_description
1 polymer ?
#
loop_
_entity_poly.entity_id
_entity_poly.type
_entity_poly.pdbx_seq_one_letter_code
_entity_poly.pdbx_strand_id
1 'polypeptide(L)'
;MFEGLNVKVAESAIGRWFRLDGSGHPKQREGSLFTTELRAGTTTFFAMAYIIAVNASILADSGGTCVCESTADDPICINNEAYALCKEVVRRDLITTSAAVAALASVLMGFFANLPVALAPGLGLNAYFAYSVVGFNGSGNVTYQEALAAVFLEGWLFFILSVFGIRQWLARIIPRSLTLATGAGIGLFIALIGLGSAGLGVVGGDYTNLVGLGGCTAEYRDPEHPNYCLSHVLRSPTMWLGIFIGGIFTTLMLLYRVRGAIILGILLVSIISWPRTTPVTLFPHTAVGDSNFDFFKKVVAFHKLEKIGNALDYNYAKGQVWIALITFLYVDLFDTTG
;
A
#
# COMPACT_ATOMS: atom_id res chain seq x y z
N MET A 1 -30.14 13.47 -19.17
CA MET A 1 -29.87 12.02 -18.98
C MET A 1 -29.57 11.68 -17.52
N PHE A 2 -28.62 12.38 -16.86
CA PHE A 2 -28.24 12.10 -15.47
C PHE A 2 -29.31 12.43 -14.41
N GLU A 3 -30.12 13.48 -14.60
CA GLU A 3 -31.19 13.84 -13.64
C GLU A 3 -32.27 12.76 -13.52
N GLY A 4 -32.71 12.20 -14.65
CA GLY A 4 -33.71 11.12 -14.64
C GLY A 4 -33.21 9.82 -13.99
N LEU A 5 -31.89 9.55 -14.05
CA LEU A 5 -31.28 8.43 -13.33
C LEU A 5 -31.23 8.72 -11.83
N ASN A 6 -30.86 9.94 -11.43
CA ASN A 6 -30.78 10.33 -10.02
C ASN A 6 -32.14 10.22 -9.33
N VAL A 7 -33.22 10.72 -9.95
CA VAL A 7 -34.58 10.63 -9.39
C VAL A 7 -35.03 9.17 -9.28
N LYS A 8 -34.85 8.36 -10.33
CA LYS A 8 -35.21 6.93 -10.31
C LYS A 8 -34.47 6.14 -9.23
N VAL A 9 -33.19 6.43 -9.02
CA VAL A 9 -32.39 5.75 -7.98
C VAL A 9 -32.78 6.26 -6.59
N ALA A 10 -33.05 7.56 -6.44
CA ALA A 10 -33.49 8.14 -5.17
C ALA A 10 -34.83 7.55 -4.69
N GLU A 11 -35.79 7.38 -5.59
CA GLU A 11 -37.11 6.78 -5.31
C GLU A 11 -37.04 5.25 -5.04
N SER A 12 -35.93 4.60 -5.38
CA SER A 12 -35.76 3.16 -5.18
C SER A 12 -35.46 2.78 -3.72
N ALA A 13 -35.60 1.49 -3.40
CA ALA A 13 -35.20 0.96 -2.08
C ALA A 13 -33.72 1.23 -1.74
N ILE A 14 -32.86 1.30 -2.77
CA ILE A 14 -31.44 1.64 -2.64
C ILE A 14 -31.30 3.10 -2.20
N GLY A 15 -32.01 4.02 -2.84
CA GLY A 15 -31.99 5.44 -2.48
C GLY A 15 -32.48 5.68 -1.06
N ARG A 16 -33.51 4.95 -0.63
CA ARG A 16 -34.03 5.03 0.74
C ARG A 16 -33.08 4.42 1.78
N TRP A 17 -32.38 3.33 1.45
CA TRP A 17 -31.37 2.73 2.33
C TRP A 17 -30.17 3.66 2.51
N PHE A 18 -29.58 4.15 1.41
CA PHE A 18 -28.42 5.04 1.42
C PHE A 18 -28.76 6.49 1.76
N ARG A 19 -30.04 6.81 2.01
CA ARG A 19 -30.53 8.13 2.39
C ARG A 19 -30.17 9.21 1.35
N LEU A 20 -30.27 8.85 0.07
CA LEU A 20 -29.97 9.76 -1.04
C LEU A 20 -30.96 10.95 -1.06
N ASP A 21 -30.52 12.04 -1.68
CA ASP A 21 -31.34 13.23 -1.87
C ASP A 21 -32.57 12.91 -2.74
N GLY A 22 -33.77 13.31 -2.30
CA GLY A 22 -35.02 12.99 -2.96
C GLY A 22 -35.60 11.60 -2.65
N SER A 23 -35.03 10.84 -1.70
CA SER A 23 -35.52 9.49 -1.33
C SER A 23 -36.73 9.46 -0.40
N GLY A 24 -37.16 10.63 0.11
CA GLY A 24 -38.26 10.74 1.07
C GLY A 24 -37.94 10.15 2.45
N HIS A 25 -36.66 9.84 2.73
CA HIS A 25 -36.22 9.36 4.04
C HIS A 25 -36.11 10.53 5.04
N PRO A 26 -36.57 10.41 6.29
CA PRO A 26 -36.57 11.51 7.28
C PRO A 26 -35.16 12.02 7.66
N LYS A 27 -34.12 11.26 7.33
CA LYS A 27 -32.69 11.62 7.50
C LYS A 27 -31.94 11.65 6.16
N GLN A 28 -32.58 12.13 5.09
CA GLN A 28 -31.94 12.25 3.79
C GLN A 28 -30.71 13.16 3.84
N ARG A 29 -29.72 12.87 3.00
CA ARG A 29 -28.49 13.65 2.87
C ARG A 29 -28.64 14.62 1.71
N GLU A 30 -28.83 15.90 2.02
CA GLU A 30 -28.96 16.95 1.00
C GLU A 30 -27.71 17.02 0.11
N GLY A 31 -27.89 17.05 -1.21
CA GLY A 31 -26.80 17.07 -2.20
C GLY A 31 -26.18 15.71 -2.53
N SER A 32 -26.58 14.62 -1.84
CA SER A 32 -26.14 13.25 -2.11
C SER A 32 -26.95 12.62 -3.25
N LEU A 33 -26.63 13.02 -4.49
CA LEU A 33 -27.17 12.43 -5.71
C LEU A 33 -26.38 11.17 -6.11
N PHE A 34 -27.03 10.19 -6.73
CA PHE A 34 -26.35 8.97 -7.18
C PHE A 34 -25.12 9.26 -8.07
N THR A 35 -25.23 10.18 -9.02
CA THR A 35 -24.09 10.57 -9.86
C THR A 35 -22.99 11.31 -9.10
N THR A 36 -23.34 12.05 -8.05
CA THR A 36 -22.38 12.75 -7.19
C THR A 36 -21.61 11.75 -6.35
N GLU A 37 -22.30 10.78 -5.75
CA GLU A 37 -21.69 9.69 -4.98
C GLU A 37 -20.81 8.78 -5.84
N LEU A 38 -21.24 8.46 -7.07
CA LEU A 38 -20.42 7.69 -8.01
C LEU A 38 -19.13 8.44 -8.39
N ARG A 39 -19.22 9.76 -8.58
CA ARG A 39 -18.04 10.61 -8.84
C ARG A 39 -17.15 10.73 -7.61
N ALA A 40 -17.71 10.88 -6.42
CA ALA A 40 -16.97 10.90 -5.18
C ALA A 40 -16.25 9.56 -4.94
N GLY A 41 -16.95 8.44 -5.08
CA GLY A 41 -16.39 7.09 -4.95
C GLY A 41 -15.27 6.82 -5.95
N THR A 42 -15.44 7.21 -7.22
CA THR A 42 -14.36 7.08 -8.22
C THR A 42 -13.15 7.96 -7.87
N THR A 43 -13.35 9.19 -7.40
CA THR A 43 -12.22 10.03 -6.96
C THR A 43 -11.49 9.44 -5.76
N THR A 44 -12.23 8.89 -4.79
CA THR A 44 -11.65 8.23 -3.61
C THR A 44 -10.88 6.97 -4.00
N PHE A 45 -11.42 6.16 -4.92
CA PHE A 45 -10.72 5.00 -5.46
C PHE A 45 -9.37 5.39 -6.08
N PHE A 46 -9.34 6.39 -6.97
CA PHE A 46 -8.08 6.84 -7.57
C PHE A 46 -7.10 7.44 -6.56
N ALA A 47 -7.61 8.10 -5.52
CA ALA A 47 -6.78 8.63 -4.43
C ALA A 47 -6.15 7.51 -3.58
N MET A 48 -6.80 6.36 -3.46
CA MET A 48 -6.35 5.22 -2.64
C MET A 48 -5.68 4.11 -3.47
N ALA A 49 -5.79 4.12 -4.80
CA ALA A 49 -5.29 3.05 -5.67
C ALA A 49 -3.79 2.80 -5.52
N TYR A 50 -3.00 3.82 -5.17
CA TYR A 50 -1.56 3.68 -4.94
C TYR A 50 -1.26 2.70 -3.79
N ILE A 51 -2.15 2.61 -2.79
CA ILE A 51 -1.99 1.73 -1.61
C ILE A 51 -1.89 0.27 -2.05
N ILE A 52 -2.60 -0.13 -3.11
CA ILE A 52 -2.57 -1.50 -3.64
C ILE A 52 -1.16 -1.86 -4.10
N ALA A 53 -0.47 -0.95 -4.78
CA ALA A 53 0.89 -1.18 -5.27
C ALA A 53 1.92 -1.06 -4.14
N VAL A 54 1.81 -0.03 -3.30
CA VAL A 54 2.78 0.27 -2.22
C VAL A 54 2.73 -0.78 -1.11
N ASN A 55 1.54 -1.24 -0.69
CA ASN A 55 1.44 -2.31 0.29
C ASN A 55 2.11 -3.59 -0.21
N ALA A 56 1.89 -3.92 -1.48
CA ALA A 56 2.48 -5.11 -2.07
C ALA A 56 4.01 -5.01 -2.18
N SER A 57 4.57 -3.84 -2.50
CA SER A 57 6.03 -3.66 -2.53
C SER A 57 6.65 -3.79 -1.14
N ILE A 58 6.05 -3.16 -0.13
CA ILE A 58 6.54 -3.22 1.25
C ILE A 58 6.45 -4.65 1.79
N LEU A 59 5.30 -5.31 1.64
CA LEU A 59 5.12 -6.66 2.16
C LEU A 59 5.96 -7.69 1.40
N ALA A 60 6.18 -7.52 0.10
CA ALA A 60 7.08 -8.39 -0.66
C ALA A 60 8.53 -8.28 -0.16
N ASP A 61 8.95 -7.14 0.41
CA ASP A 61 10.29 -6.99 0.99
C ASP A 61 10.56 -7.89 2.19
N SER A 62 9.53 -8.41 2.84
CA SER A 62 9.68 -9.45 3.85
C SER A 62 10.14 -10.81 3.29
N GLY A 63 10.11 -10.99 1.97
CA GLY A 63 10.35 -12.27 1.29
C GLY A 63 9.10 -13.16 1.17
N GLY A 64 8.03 -12.85 1.92
CA GLY A 64 6.80 -13.64 1.89
C GLY A 64 7.05 -15.10 2.26
N THR A 65 6.51 -16.01 1.46
CA THR A 65 6.72 -17.47 1.63
C THR A 65 7.89 -18.01 0.79
N CYS A 66 8.68 -17.13 0.16
CA CYS A 66 9.84 -17.56 -0.60
C CYS A 66 10.96 -17.93 0.38
N VAL A 67 11.58 -19.09 0.18
CA VAL A 67 12.70 -19.54 1.01
C VAL A 67 13.99 -19.01 0.39
N CYS A 68 14.75 -18.25 1.18
CA CYS A 68 16.10 -17.84 0.81
C CYS A 68 17.07 -18.96 1.15
N GLU A 69 17.71 -19.56 0.15
CA GLU A 69 18.84 -20.46 0.33
C GLU A 69 20.11 -19.61 0.53
N SER A 70 20.36 -19.20 1.77
CA SER A 70 21.52 -18.37 2.11
C SER A 70 22.83 -19.09 1.76
N THR A 71 23.60 -18.53 0.83
CA THR A 71 25.00 -18.91 0.56
C THR A 71 25.94 -17.99 1.32
N ALA A 72 27.19 -18.42 1.52
CA ALA A 72 28.20 -17.61 2.22
C ALA A 72 28.45 -16.24 1.55
N ASP A 73 28.25 -16.17 0.23
CA ASP A 73 28.41 -14.95 -0.58
C ASP A 73 27.14 -14.10 -0.70
N ASP A 74 25.95 -14.65 -0.36
CA ASP A 74 24.67 -13.94 -0.39
C ASP A 74 23.75 -14.39 0.76
N PRO A 75 23.97 -13.89 1.98
CA PRO A 75 23.23 -14.34 3.16
C PRO A 75 21.75 -13.94 3.12
N ILE A 76 21.37 -12.95 2.29
CA ILE A 76 20.03 -12.35 2.23
C ILE A 76 19.36 -12.48 0.85
N CYS A 77 19.89 -13.33 -0.03
CA CYS A 77 19.35 -13.62 -1.37
C CYS A 77 19.04 -12.37 -2.22
N ILE A 78 19.95 -11.38 -2.23
CA ILE A 78 19.81 -10.19 -3.08
C ILE A 78 20.06 -10.53 -4.55
N ASN A 79 21.04 -11.39 -4.83
CA ASN A 79 21.52 -11.68 -6.18
C ASN A 79 20.90 -12.95 -6.78
N ASN A 80 20.10 -13.68 -6.00
CA ASN A 80 19.45 -14.91 -6.45
C ASN A 80 18.23 -14.60 -7.35
N GLU A 81 18.37 -14.89 -8.64
CA GLU A 81 17.33 -14.66 -9.65
C GLU A 81 16.05 -15.47 -9.38
N ALA A 82 16.17 -16.72 -8.93
CA ALA A 82 15.01 -17.55 -8.63
C ALA A 82 14.21 -17.00 -7.44
N TYR A 83 14.91 -16.47 -6.43
CA TYR A 83 14.29 -15.80 -5.29
C TYR A 83 13.60 -14.49 -5.71
N ALA A 84 14.25 -13.68 -6.54
CA ALA A 84 13.65 -12.45 -7.08
C ALA A 84 12.37 -12.73 -7.90
N LEU A 85 12.37 -13.78 -8.73
CA LEU A 85 11.19 -14.22 -9.48
C LEU A 85 10.06 -14.71 -8.54
N CYS A 86 10.41 -15.44 -7.46
CA CYS A 86 9.44 -15.85 -6.44
C CYS A 86 8.82 -14.64 -5.74
N LYS A 87 9.64 -13.65 -5.35
CA LYS A 87 9.19 -12.40 -4.70
C LYS A 87 8.22 -11.61 -5.59
N GLU A 88 8.42 -11.62 -6.92
CA GLU A 88 7.45 -11.02 -7.85
C GLU A 88 6.10 -11.74 -7.89
N VAL A 89 6.09 -13.07 -7.77
CA VAL A 89 4.82 -13.83 -7.64
C VAL A 89 4.10 -13.42 -6.35
N VAL A 90 4.81 -13.37 -5.23
CA VAL A 90 4.28 -12.89 -3.94
C VAL A 90 3.74 -11.46 -4.08
N ARG A 91 4.47 -10.55 -4.73
CA ARG A 91 4.01 -9.18 -4.96
C ARG A 91 2.70 -9.13 -5.74
N ARG A 92 2.53 -9.97 -6.77
CA ARG A 92 1.27 -10.05 -7.55
C ARG A 92 0.12 -10.64 -6.74
N ASP A 93 0.39 -11.67 -5.92
CA ASP A 93 -0.58 -12.22 -4.98
C ASP A 93 -1.05 -11.17 -3.96
N LEU A 94 -0.14 -10.33 -3.46
CA LEU A 94 -0.46 -9.24 -2.53
C LEU A 94 -1.30 -8.14 -3.17
N ILE A 95 -1.00 -7.76 -4.42
CA ILE A 95 -1.79 -6.76 -5.17
C ILE A 95 -3.24 -7.23 -5.32
N THR A 96 -3.43 -8.48 -5.78
CA THR A 96 -4.76 -9.04 -6.02
C THR A 96 -5.54 -9.22 -4.72
N THR A 97 -4.89 -9.74 -3.66
CA THR A 97 -5.52 -9.91 -2.35
C THR A 97 -5.89 -8.57 -1.72
N SER A 98 -4.97 -7.59 -1.75
CA SER A 98 -5.22 -6.26 -1.16
C SER A 98 -6.38 -5.56 -1.86
N ALA A 99 -6.45 -5.63 -3.19
CA ALA A 99 -7.55 -5.08 -3.96
C ALA A 99 -8.89 -5.77 -3.63
N ALA A 100 -8.89 -7.11 -3.54
CA ALA A 100 -10.09 -7.89 -3.23
C ALA A 100 -10.60 -7.62 -1.81
N VAL A 101 -9.72 -7.60 -0.81
CA VAL A 101 -10.07 -7.35 0.59
C VAL A 101 -10.50 -5.90 0.80
N ALA A 102 -9.83 -4.91 0.20
CA ALA A 102 -10.25 -3.51 0.29
C ALA A 102 -11.62 -3.27 -0.36
N ALA A 103 -11.89 -3.90 -1.50
CA ALA A 103 -13.19 -3.85 -2.16
C ALA A 103 -14.28 -4.48 -1.28
N LEU A 104 -14.02 -5.68 -0.74
CA LEU A 104 -14.94 -6.37 0.15
C LEU A 104 -15.21 -5.54 1.43
N ALA A 105 -14.17 -5.04 2.11
CA ALA A 105 -14.30 -4.23 3.30
C ALA A 105 -15.09 -2.94 3.03
N SER A 106 -14.80 -2.23 1.94
CA SER A 106 -15.53 -1.01 1.56
C SER A 106 -16.99 -1.28 1.22
N VAL A 107 -17.30 -2.41 0.55
CA VAL A 107 -18.68 -2.82 0.28
C VAL A 107 -19.42 -3.18 1.57
N LEU A 108 -18.79 -3.92 2.48
CA LEU A 108 -19.37 -4.27 3.78
C LEU A 108 -19.63 -3.02 4.62
N MET A 109 -18.70 -2.05 4.62
CA MET A 109 -18.86 -0.76 5.31
C MET A 109 -20.05 0.03 4.77
N GLY A 110 -20.17 0.10 3.44
CA GLY A 110 -21.29 0.76 2.78
C GLY A 110 -22.63 0.06 3.04
N PHE A 111 -22.67 -1.26 2.92
CA PHE A 111 -23.91 -2.03 3.02
C PHE A 111 -24.43 -2.14 4.45
N PHE A 112 -23.58 -2.52 5.41
CA PHE A 112 -24.00 -2.79 6.79
C PHE A 112 -24.03 -1.55 7.68
N ALA A 113 -23.05 -0.66 7.56
CA ALA A 113 -23.00 0.52 8.43
C ALA A 113 -23.55 1.79 7.78
N ASN A 114 -23.77 1.79 6.45
CA ASN A 114 -24.31 2.93 5.70
C ASN A 114 -23.50 4.22 5.93
N LEU A 115 -22.17 4.07 6.00
CA LEU A 115 -21.20 5.15 6.15
C LEU A 115 -20.37 5.27 4.87
N PRO A 116 -20.20 6.50 4.33
CA PRO A 116 -19.43 6.73 3.09
C PRO A 116 -17.92 6.75 3.39
N VAL A 117 -17.38 5.65 3.91
CA VAL A 117 -15.97 5.51 4.28
C VAL A 117 -15.35 4.40 3.45
N ALA A 118 -14.30 4.71 2.70
CA ALA A 118 -13.50 3.72 1.98
C ALA A 118 -12.46 3.13 2.93
N LEU A 119 -12.33 1.80 2.91
CA LEU A 119 -11.40 1.07 3.76
C LEU A 119 -10.29 0.49 2.90
N ALA A 120 -9.04 0.70 3.30
CA ALA A 120 -7.86 0.09 2.71
C ALA A 120 -6.89 -0.38 3.80
N PRO A 121 -5.97 -1.30 3.49
CA PRO A 121 -5.02 -1.80 4.48
C PRO A 121 -4.03 -0.72 4.92
N GLY A 122 -3.73 -0.68 6.22
CA GLY A 122 -2.84 0.31 6.83
C GLY A 122 -1.38 0.19 6.37
N LEU A 123 -0.81 1.30 5.89
CA LEU A 123 0.55 1.34 5.35
C LEU A 123 1.63 1.19 6.44
N GLY A 124 1.43 1.80 7.61
CA GLY A 124 2.42 1.79 8.69
C GLY A 124 2.64 0.40 9.30
N LEU A 125 1.55 -0.33 9.52
CA LEU A 125 1.55 -1.69 10.04
C LEU A 125 2.25 -2.68 9.10
N ASN A 126 2.04 -2.53 7.79
CA ASN A 126 2.71 -3.34 6.79
C ASN A 126 4.23 -3.14 6.79
N ALA A 127 4.70 -1.91 7.02
CA ALA A 127 6.13 -1.63 7.10
C ALA A 127 6.75 -2.14 8.41
N TYR A 128 6.05 -2.01 9.54
CA TYR A 128 6.47 -2.61 10.79
C TYR A 128 6.55 -4.15 10.65
N PHE A 129 5.55 -4.77 10.04
CA PHE A 129 5.52 -6.20 9.73
C PHE A 129 6.74 -6.61 8.88
N ALA A 130 6.98 -5.92 7.75
CA ALA A 130 8.01 -6.31 6.79
C ALA A 130 9.43 -6.04 7.28
N TYR A 131 9.67 -4.90 7.92
CA TYR A 131 11.03 -4.46 8.26
C TYR A 131 11.43 -4.73 9.72
N SER A 132 10.48 -4.72 10.66
CA SER A 132 10.79 -4.89 12.09
C SER A 132 10.51 -6.31 12.61
N VAL A 133 9.45 -6.96 12.14
CA VAL A 133 9.07 -8.29 12.63
C VAL A 133 9.74 -9.39 11.80
N VAL A 134 9.44 -9.43 10.50
CA VAL A 134 9.97 -10.45 9.59
C VAL A 134 11.37 -10.11 9.09
N GLY A 135 11.69 -8.82 8.98
CA GLY A 135 12.96 -8.33 8.46
C GLY A 135 13.05 -8.45 6.93
N PHE A 136 13.98 -7.69 6.34
CA PHE A 136 14.20 -7.71 4.90
C PHE A 136 14.62 -9.11 4.46
N ASN A 137 13.92 -9.67 3.47
CA ASN A 137 14.07 -11.04 2.97
C ASN A 137 14.08 -12.12 4.08
N GLY A 138 13.33 -11.92 5.18
CA GLY A 138 13.21 -12.92 6.24
C GLY A 138 14.42 -13.00 7.18
N SER A 139 15.26 -11.96 7.22
CA SER A 139 16.42 -11.86 8.12
C SER A 139 16.06 -11.66 9.60
N GLY A 140 14.78 -11.44 9.91
CA GLY A 140 14.29 -11.27 11.28
C GLY A 140 14.19 -12.57 12.06
N ASN A 141 13.90 -12.44 13.35
CA ASN A 141 13.82 -13.59 14.26
C ASN A 141 12.47 -14.36 14.18
N VAL A 142 11.46 -13.74 13.57
CA VAL A 142 10.11 -14.31 13.40
C VAL A 142 9.88 -14.56 11.92
N THR A 143 9.41 -15.75 11.56
CA THR A 143 9.16 -16.06 10.15
C THR A 143 7.92 -15.31 9.65
N TYR A 144 7.82 -15.11 8.33
CA TYR A 144 6.63 -14.51 7.70
C TYR A 144 5.33 -15.21 8.11
N GLN A 145 5.35 -16.53 8.21
CA GLN A 145 4.20 -17.36 8.55
C GLN A 145 3.76 -17.19 10.01
N GLU A 146 4.72 -17.14 10.94
CA GLU A 146 4.48 -16.88 12.36
C GLU A 146 3.94 -15.45 12.58
N ALA A 147 4.49 -14.48 11.84
CA ALA A 147 4.03 -13.09 11.89
C ALA A 147 2.59 -12.96 11.37
N LEU A 148 2.22 -13.67 10.29
CA LEU A 148 0.83 -13.70 9.81
C LEU A 148 -0.12 -14.32 10.83
N ALA A 149 0.30 -15.37 11.53
CA ALA A 149 -0.50 -15.97 12.60
C ALA A 149 -0.70 -15.03 13.80
N ALA A 150 0.28 -14.17 14.09
CA ALA A 150 0.16 -13.11 15.09
C ALA A 150 -0.90 -12.06 14.67
N VAL A 151 -0.85 -11.58 13.43
CA VAL A 151 -1.83 -10.62 12.89
C VAL A 151 -3.24 -11.22 12.85
N PHE A 152 -3.37 -12.50 12.51
CA PHE A 152 -4.67 -13.18 12.53
C PHE A 152 -5.26 -13.26 13.95
N LEU A 153 -4.43 -13.57 14.95
CA LEU A 153 -4.86 -13.61 16.35
C LEU A 153 -5.18 -12.20 16.89
N GLU A 154 -4.38 -11.22 16.51
CA GLU A 154 -4.61 -9.80 16.82
C GLU A 154 -5.98 -9.34 16.30
N GLY A 155 -6.33 -9.65 15.04
CA GLY A 155 -7.62 -9.25 14.48
C GLY A 155 -8.83 -9.82 15.25
N TRP A 156 -8.73 -11.05 15.75
CA TRP A 156 -9.74 -11.62 16.65
C TRP A 156 -9.81 -10.90 17.99
N LEU A 157 -8.65 -10.60 18.57
CA LEU A 157 -8.56 -9.89 19.84
C LEU A 157 -9.14 -8.47 19.69
N PHE A 158 -8.80 -7.75 18.63
CA PHE A 158 -9.33 -6.42 18.33
C PHE A 158 -10.84 -6.44 18.09
N PHE A 159 -11.36 -7.45 17.38
CA PHE A 159 -12.79 -7.65 17.21
C PHE A 159 -13.50 -7.82 18.56
N ILE A 160 -12.97 -8.69 19.43
CA ILE A 160 -13.53 -8.93 20.76
C ILE A 160 -13.51 -7.66 21.61
N LEU A 161 -12.38 -6.93 21.64
CA LEU A 161 -12.27 -5.66 22.37
C LEU A 161 -13.24 -4.60 21.84
N SER A 162 -13.47 -4.58 20.53
CA SER A 162 -14.42 -3.67 19.89
C SER A 162 -15.86 -3.99 20.27
N VAL A 163 -16.22 -5.27 20.34
CA VAL A 163 -17.55 -5.72 20.79
C VAL A 163 -17.81 -5.32 22.25
N PHE A 164 -16.79 -5.40 23.11
CA PHE A 164 -16.89 -4.98 24.51
C PHE A 164 -16.84 -3.45 24.71
N GLY A 165 -16.70 -2.66 23.64
CA GLY A 165 -16.71 -1.19 23.71
C GLY A 165 -15.45 -0.55 24.30
N ILE A 166 -14.39 -1.34 24.54
CA ILE A 166 -13.12 -0.87 25.12
C ILE A 166 -12.43 0.15 24.20
N ARG A 167 -12.57 -0.05 22.88
CA ARG A 167 -12.17 0.91 21.83
C ARG A 167 -12.56 2.35 22.17
N GLN A 168 -13.82 2.58 22.53
CA GLN A 168 -14.34 3.93 22.69
C GLN A 168 -13.96 4.53 24.05
N TRP A 169 -13.67 3.67 25.04
CA TRP A 169 -13.09 4.10 26.29
C TRP A 169 -11.64 4.55 26.10
N LEU A 170 -10.84 3.78 25.36
CA LEU A 170 -9.44 4.12 25.14
C LEU A 170 -9.27 5.39 24.29
N ALA A 171 -10.08 5.53 23.23
CA ALA A 171 -10.08 6.75 22.40
C ALA A 171 -10.31 8.04 23.22
N ARG A 172 -11.00 7.97 24.36
CA ARG A 172 -11.21 9.12 25.25
C ARG A 172 -10.03 9.41 26.16
N ILE A 173 -9.18 8.41 26.44
CA ILE A 173 -8.01 8.55 27.31
C ILE A 173 -6.84 9.17 26.54
N ILE A 174 -6.76 8.92 25.23
CA ILE A 174 -5.66 9.40 24.40
C ILE A 174 -5.74 10.94 24.27
N PRO A 175 -4.69 11.68 24.67
CA PRO A 175 -4.67 13.13 24.53
C PRO A 175 -4.57 13.52 23.05
N ARG A 176 -5.24 14.62 22.66
CA ARG A 176 -5.22 15.13 21.28
C ARG A 176 -3.82 15.42 20.73
N SER A 177 -2.85 15.72 21.60
CA SER A 177 -1.46 15.90 21.18
C SER A 177 -0.86 14.61 20.62
N LEU A 178 -1.20 13.45 21.20
CA LEU A 178 -0.71 12.16 20.75
C LEU A 178 -1.36 11.76 19.42
N THR A 179 -2.66 11.98 19.24
CA THR A 179 -3.35 11.69 17.97
C THR A 179 -2.85 12.54 16.81
N LEU A 180 -2.52 13.82 17.06
CA LEU A 180 -1.94 14.69 16.03
C LEU A 180 -0.49 14.30 15.71
N ALA A 181 0.29 13.92 16.74
CA ALA A 181 1.67 13.47 16.56
C ALA A 181 1.77 12.13 15.81
N THR A 182 0.87 11.18 16.08
CA THR A 182 0.83 9.89 15.37
C THR A 182 0.52 10.09 13.89
N GLY A 183 -0.50 10.91 13.57
CA GLY A 183 -0.82 11.25 12.18
C GLY A 183 0.34 11.91 11.42
N ALA A 184 1.03 12.87 12.06
CA ALA A 184 2.21 13.51 11.49
C ALA A 184 3.38 12.52 11.31
N GLY A 185 3.62 11.62 12.27
CA GLY A 185 4.66 10.61 12.21
C GLY A 185 4.44 9.58 11.10
N ILE A 186 3.22 9.05 10.98
CA ILE A 186 2.84 8.12 9.90
C ILE A 186 2.98 8.81 8.54
N GLY A 187 2.55 10.06 8.43
CA GLY A 187 2.70 10.85 7.20
C GLY A 187 4.16 11.06 6.79
N LEU A 188 5.04 11.44 7.74
CA LEU A 188 6.47 11.60 7.47
C LEU A 188 7.14 10.27 7.10
N PHE A 189 6.73 9.18 7.74
CA PHE A 189 7.23 7.84 7.45
C PHE A 189 6.84 7.36 6.05
N ILE A 190 5.58 7.55 5.64
CA ILE A 190 5.14 7.25 4.27
C ILE A 190 5.86 8.13 3.25
N ALA A 191 6.09 9.41 3.58
CA ALA A 191 6.86 10.31 2.72
C ALA A 191 8.31 9.82 2.53
N LEU A 192 8.94 9.32 3.60
CA LEU A 192 10.29 8.74 3.53
C LEU A 192 10.32 7.48 2.66
N ILE A 193 9.35 6.57 2.80
CA ILE A 193 9.23 5.38 1.93
C ILE A 193 9.08 5.80 0.47
N GLY A 194 8.24 6.81 0.19
CA GLY A 194 8.04 7.34 -1.16
C GLY A 194 9.30 8.00 -1.76
N LEU A 195 10.18 8.55 -0.93
CA LEU A 195 11.49 9.07 -1.35
C LEU A 195 12.56 7.98 -1.46
N GLY A 196 12.37 6.86 -0.77
CA GLY A 196 13.25 5.70 -0.79
C GLY A 196 13.22 4.92 -2.10
N SER A 197 13.87 3.75 -2.09
CA SER A 197 14.07 2.90 -3.27
C SER A 197 12.78 2.31 -3.87
N ALA A 198 11.74 2.13 -3.06
CA ALA A 198 10.42 1.68 -3.53
C ALA A 198 9.62 2.77 -4.25
N GLY A 199 10.05 4.04 -4.19
CA GLY A 199 9.40 5.17 -4.81
C GLY A 199 10.33 5.94 -5.76
N LEU A 200 10.64 7.19 -5.43
CA LEU A 200 11.45 8.08 -6.28
C LEU A 200 12.95 7.73 -6.28
N GLY A 201 13.43 6.99 -5.28
CA GLY A 201 14.84 6.61 -5.15
C GLY A 201 15.79 7.77 -4.84
N VAL A 202 15.28 8.89 -4.31
CA VAL A 202 16.07 10.08 -3.90
C VAL A 202 16.84 9.82 -2.62
N VAL A 203 16.27 8.99 -1.74
CA VAL A 203 16.87 8.61 -0.48
C VAL A 203 17.47 7.21 -0.65
N GLY A 204 18.78 7.13 -0.50
CA GLY A 204 19.57 5.89 -0.54
C GLY A 204 20.26 5.62 0.78
N GLY A 205 20.96 4.50 0.85
CA GLY A 205 21.89 4.22 1.94
C GLY A 205 23.23 4.91 1.73
N ASP A 206 23.95 5.18 2.82
CA ASP A 206 25.32 5.69 2.79
C ASP A 206 26.18 4.92 3.81
N TYR A 207 27.48 4.81 3.53
CA TYR A 207 28.41 4.07 4.40
C TYR A 207 28.79 4.85 5.66
N THR A 208 28.67 6.18 5.61
CA THR A 208 29.00 7.09 6.71
C THR A 208 27.77 7.59 7.44
N ASN A 209 26.64 7.70 6.74
CA ASN A 209 25.35 8.14 7.28
C ASN A 209 24.29 7.06 7.07
N LEU A 210 23.39 6.84 8.03
CA LEU A 210 22.27 5.88 7.84
C LEU A 210 21.37 6.22 6.63
N VAL A 211 21.42 7.49 6.18
CA VAL A 211 20.63 8.03 5.08
C VAL A 211 21.53 8.87 4.19
N GLY A 212 21.52 8.58 2.89
CA GLY A 212 22.26 9.27 1.85
C GLY A 212 21.37 9.76 0.71
N LEU A 213 21.97 10.56 -0.18
CA LEU A 213 21.34 10.91 -1.44
C LEU A 213 21.49 9.73 -2.42
N GLY A 214 20.39 9.37 -3.06
CA GLY A 214 20.28 8.27 -4.01
C GLY A 214 20.12 8.72 -5.46
N GLY A 215 19.50 7.86 -6.28
CA GLY A 215 19.15 8.18 -7.65
C GLY A 215 20.32 8.11 -8.62
N CYS A 216 21.23 7.15 -8.46
CA CYS A 216 22.24 6.80 -9.45
C CYS A 216 21.67 5.88 -10.55
N THR A 217 22.30 5.84 -11.72
CA THR A 217 22.01 4.82 -12.73
C THR A 217 22.48 3.44 -12.27
N ALA A 218 21.93 2.37 -12.85
CA ALA A 218 22.23 1.00 -12.44
C ALA A 218 23.73 0.66 -12.47
N GLU A 219 24.50 1.31 -13.35
CA GLU A 219 25.96 1.13 -13.51
C GLU A 219 26.78 1.66 -12.33
N TYR A 220 26.28 2.66 -11.59
CA TYR A 220 26.99 3.28 -10.46
C TYR A 220 26.42 2.88 -9.10
N ARG A 221 25.52 1.88 -9.09
CA ARG A 221 25.00 1.28 -7.86
C ARG A 221 26.02 0.30 -7.30
N ASP A 222 26.09 0.23 -5.98
CA ASP A 222 26.92 -0.78 -5.31
C ASP A 222 26.42 -2.21 -5.64
N PRO A 223 27.31 -3.14 -6.05
CA PRO A 223 26.96 -4.54 -6.29
C PRO A 223 26.50 -5.29 -5.04
N GLU A 224 27.00 -4.92 -3.86
CA GLU A 224 26.70 -5.61 -2.59
C GLU A 224 25.49 -4.99 -1.88
N HIS A 225 25.33 -3.67 -2.00
CA HIS A 225 24.27 -2.93 -1.32
C HIS A 225 23.31 -2.27 -2.31
N PRO A 226 22.20 -2.94 -2.69
CA PRO A 226 21.18 -2.31 -3.50
C PRO A 226 20.63 -1.11 -2.72
N ASN A 227 20.60 0.06 -3.36
CA ASN A 227 20.22 1.38 -2.83
C ASN A 227 21.39 2.28 -2.37
N TYR A 228 22.63 1.82 -2.47
CA TYR A 228 23.82 2.65 -2.26
C TYR A 228 24.35 3.15 -3.61
N CYS A 229 24.68 4.43 -3.67
CA CYS A 229 25.23 5.06 -4.86
C CYS A 229 26.71 5.38 -4.63
N LEU A 230 27.59 4.73 -5.39
CA LEU A 230 29.04 4.96 -5.29
C LEU A 230 29.43 6.31 -5.90
N SER A 231 28.75 6.71 -6.98
CA SER A 231 28.97 7.98 -7.69
C SER A 231 27.71 8.40 -8.46
N HIS A 232 27.71 9.62 -9.00
CA HIS A 232 26.65 10.14 -9.87
C HIS A 232 25.23 10.09 -9.27
N VAL A 233 25.15 10.61 -8.05
CA VAL A 233 23.91 10.86 -7.31
C VAL A 233 22.97 11.81 -8.08
N LEU A 234 21.65 11.66 -7.92
CA LEU A 234 20.60 12.48 -8.57
C LEU A 234 20.62 12.45 -10.11
N ARG A 235 21.15 11.41 -10.75
CA ARG A 235 21.18 11.28 -12.22
C ARG A 235 20.18 10.27 -12.81
N SER A 236 19.43 9.56 -11.97
CA SER A 236 18.49 8.55 -12.44
C SER A 236 17.31 9.20 -13.17
N PRO A 237 16.98 8.73 -14.38
CA PRO A 237 15.94 9.35 -15.19
C PRO A 237 14.53 9.06 -14.64
N THR A 238 14.33 7.93 -13.95
CA THR A 238 13.08 7.56 -13.28
C THR A 238 12.73 8.54 -12.14
N MET A 239 13.74 8.94 -11.35
CA MET A 239 13.60 9.94 -10.30
C MET A 239 13.14 11.28 -10.84
N TRP A 240 13.80 11.79 -11.89
CA TRP A 240 13.46 13.09 -12.48
C TRP A 240 12.10 13.08 -13.16
N LEU A 241 11.71 11.96 -13.78
CA LEU A 241 10.35 11.76 -14.27
C LEU A 241 9.33 11.91 -13.13
N GLY A 242 9.57 11.24 -12.01
CA GLY A 242 8.72 11.32 -10.82
C GLY A 242 8.65 12.72 -10.21
N ILE A 243 9.78 13.45 -10.13
CA ILE A 243 9.81 14.82 -9.58
C ILE A 243 9.09 15.80 -10.50
N PHE A 244 9.43 15.85 -11.79
CA PHE A 244 8.89 16.85 -12.69
C PHE A 244 7.45 16.56 -13.10
N ILE A 245 7.14 15.31 -13.46
CA ILE A 245 5.82 14.93 -13.96
C ILE A 245 4.91 14.45 -12.82
N GLY A 246 5.44 13.65 -11.90
CA GLY A 246 4.67 13.18 -10.74
C GLY A 246 4.44 14.26 -9.67
N GLY A 247 5.39 15.18 -9.48
CA GLY A 247 5.34 16.21 -8.42
C GLY A 247 5.04 17.62 -8.93
N ILE A 248 5.93 18.21 -9.72
CA ILE A 248 5.81 19.62 -10.14
C ILE A 248 4.59 19.82 -11.03
N PHE A 249 4.38 18.95 -12.02
CA PHE A 249 3.25 19.03 -12.93
C PHE A 249 1.91 18.80 -12.22
N THR A 250 1.82 17.84 -11.29
CA THR A 250 0.60 17.65 -10.48
C THR A 250 0.32 18.85 -9.60
N THR A 251 1.35 19.42 -8.96
CA THR A 251 1.24 20.64 -8.15
C THR A 251 0.79 21.84 -9.00
N LEU A 252 1.34 21.99 -10.20
CA LEU A 252 0.95 23.04 -11.13
C LEU A 252 -0.52 22.88 -11.55
N MET A 253 -0.96 21.68 -11.90
CA MET A 253 -2.38 21.41 -12.19
C MET A 253 -3.30 21.65 -10.99
N LEU A 254 -2.84 21.35 -9.78
CA LEU A 254 -3.55 21.63 -8.54
C LEU A 254 -3.72 23.14 -8.33
N LEU A 255 -2.66 23.92 -8.58
CA LEU A 255 -2.69 25.39 -8.53
C LEU A 255 -3.69 25.98 -9.53
N TYR A 256 -3.75 25.44 -10.76
CA TYR A 256 -4.74 25.81 -11.77
C TYR A 256 -6.15 25.23 -11.52
N ARG A 257 -6.38 24.56 -10.38
CA ARG A 257 -7.67 23.94 -9.99
C ARG A 257 -8.26 23.03 -11.06
N VAL A 258 -7.41 22.30 -11.79
CA VAL A 258 -7.86 21.32 -12.79
C VAL A 258 -8.49 20.12 -12.10
N ARG A 259 -9.70 19.74 -12.53
CA ARG A 259 -10.40 18.56 -12.00
C ARG A 259 -9.62 17.30 -12.37
N GLY A 260 -9.13 16.56 -11.37
CA GLY A 260 -8.35 15.34 -11.58
C GLY A 260 -6.84 15.56 -11.76
N ALA A 261 -6.29 16.70 -11.31
CA ALA A 261 -4.87 17.03 -11.37
C ALA A 261 -3.92 15.87 -10.96
N ILE A 262 -4.24 15.20 -9.85
CA ILE A 262 -3.46 14.06 -9.33
C ILE A 262 -3.50 12.88 -10.30
N ILE A 263 -4.69 12.56 -10.83
CA ILE A 263 -4.90 11.44 -11.77
C ILE A 263 -4.11 11.67 -13.06
N LEU A 264 -4.13 12.90 -13.59
CA LEU A 264 -3.43 13.24 -14.82
C LEU A 264 -1.92 13.03 -14.69
N GLY A 265 -1.31 13.43 -13.57
CA GLY A 265 0.12 13.19 -13.34
C GLY A 265 0.48 11.71 -13.24
N ILE A 266 -0.30 10.94 -12.47
CA ILE A 266 -0.07 9.48 -12.34
C ILE A 266 -0.20 8.79 -13.70
N LEU A 267 -1.23 9.16 -14.48
CA LEU A 267 -1.48 8.60 -15.80
C LEU A 267 -0.34 8.93 -16.76
N LEU A 268 0.14 10.18 -16.76
CA LEU A 268 1.24 10.62 -17.62
C LEU A 268 2.54 9.88 -17.29
N VAL A 269 2.92 9.80 -16.00
CA VAL A 269 4.10 9.03 -15.56
C VAL A 269 3.97 7.56 -15.98
N SER A 270 2.79 6.96 -15.77
CA SER A 270 2.54 5.56 -16.11
C SER A 270 2.69 5.29 -17.61
N ILE A 271 2.14 6.15 -18.48
CA ILE A 271 2.26 6.02 -19.94
C ILE A 271 3.72 6.15 -20.38
N ILE A 272 4.48 7.10 -19.82
CA ILE A 272 5.90 7.28 -20.16
C ILE A 272 6.74 6.07 -19.71
N SER A 273 6.34 5.36 -18.65
CA SER A 273 7.05 4.18 -18.15
C SER A 273 6.76 2.87 -18.92
N TRP A 274 5.79 2.85 -19.85
CA TRP A 274 5.47 1.64 -20.64
C TRP A 274 6.49 1.26 -21.73
N PRO A 275 7.05 2.20 -22.53
CA PRO A 275 7.95 1.85 -23.61
C PRO A 275 9.29 1.29 -23.09
N ARG A 276 9.59 0.03 -23.45
CA ARG A 276 10.81 -0.69 -23.02
C ARG A 276 12.13 -0.09 -23.53
N THR A 277 12.06 0.68 -24.61
CA THR A 277 13.24 1.31 -25.25
C THR A 277 13.76 2.51 -24.48
N THR A 278 13.02 3.00 -23.48
CA THR A 278 13.38 4.20 -22.72
C THR A 278 14.06 3.84 -21.40
N PRO A 279 15.01 4.68 -20.91
CA PRO A 279 15.71 4.42 -19.66
C PRO A 279 14.83 4.62 -18.41
N VAL A 280 13.57 5.04 -18.59
CA VAL A 280 12.55 5.22 -17.54
C VAL A 280 11.54 4.09 -17.48
N THR A 281 11.77 3.01 -18.23
CA THR A 281 10.84 1.90 -18.31
C THR A 281 10.71 1.15 -16.99
N LEU A 282 9.48 0.75 -16.67
CA LEU A 282 9.20 -0.20 -15.59
C LEU A 282 9.60 -1.64 -15.97
N PHE A 283 9.87 -1.90 -17.26
CA PHE A 283 10.11 -3.23 -17.82
C PHE A 283 11.50 -3.33 -18.46
N PRO A 284 12.59 -3.27 -17.67
CA PRO A 284 13.95 -3.43 -18.19
C PRO A 284 14.13 -4.79 -18.87
N HIS A 285 15.13 -4.93 -19.72
CA HIS A 285 15.48 -6.20 -20.37
C HIS A 285 16.25 -7.12 -19.42
N THR A 286 15.58 -7.53 -18.35
CA THR A 286 16.03 -8.53 -17.37
C THR A 286 14.95 -9.59 -17.23
N ALA A 287 15.27 -10.79 -16.74
CA ALA A 287 14.27 -11.86 -16.57
C ALA A 287 13.06 -11.43 -15.72
N VAL A 288 13.31 -10.64 -14.67
CA VAL A 288 12.28 -10.02 -13.83
C VAL A 288 11.44 -9.02 -14.63
N GLY A 289 12.08 -8.16 -15.43
CA GLY A 289 11.40 -7.18 -16.28
C GLY A 289 10.59 -7.82 -17.41
N ASP A 290 11.07 -8.92 -17.99
CA ASP A 290 10.36 -9.71 -19.00
C ASP A 290 9.12 -10.39 -18.40
N SER A 291 9.26 -11.01 -17.22
CA SER A 291 8.12 -11.58 -16.49
C SER A 291 7.05 -10.52 -16.20
N ASN A 292 7.47 -9.32 -15.78
CA ASN A 292 6.56 -8.21 -15.52
C ASN A 292 5.86 -7.70 -16.79
N PHE A 293 6.57 -7.64 -17.92
CA PHE A 293 6.00 -7.26 -19.21
C PHE A 293 5.02 -8.32 -19.75
N ASP A 294 5.35 -9.60 -19.59
CA ASP A 294 4.48 -10.70 -19.97
C ASP A 294 3.18 -10.73 -19.16
N PHE A 295 3.25 -10.36 -17.89
CA PHE A 295 2.06 -10.12 -17.09
C PHE A 295 1.29 -8.89 -17.56
N PHE A 296 1.97 -7.76 -17.80
CA PHE A 296 1.36 -6.51 -18.25
C PHE A 296 0.61 -6.65 -19.58
N LYS A 297 1.13 -7.44 -20.53
CA LYS A 297 0.44 -7.75 -21.80
C LYS A 297 -0.93 -8.40 -21.59
N LYS A 298 -1.14 -9.10 -20.47
CA LYS A 298 -2.42 -9.69 -20.10
C LYS A 298 -3.28 -8.61 -19.44
N VAL A 299 -3.80 -7.70 -20.27
CA VAL A 299 -4.58 -6.48 -19.90
C VAL A 299 -5.62 -6.72 -18.81
N VAL A 300 -6.27 -7.89 -18.81
CA VAL A 300 -7.11 -8.38 -17.72
C VAL A 300 -6.65 -9.79 -17.38
N ALA A 301 -5.89 -9.93 -16.30
CA ALA A 301 -5.46 -11.22 -15.76
C ALA A 301 -5.85 -11.33 -14.30
N PHE A 302 -6.66 -12.34 -13.99
CA PHE A 302 -6.83 -12.78 -12.61
C PHE A 302 -5.63 -13.66 -12.25
N HIS A 303 -4.73 -13.16 -11.42
CA HIS A 303 -3.64 -13.97 -10.88
C HIS A 303 -4.23 -14.87 -9.79
N LYS A 304 -4.13 -16.19 -9.98
CA LYS A 304 -4.54 -17.16 -8.96
C LYS A 304 -3.50 -17.12 -7.84
N LEU A 305 -3.98 -17.11 -6.59
CA LEU A 305 -3.14 -17.18 -5.41
C LEU A 305 -2.31 -18.47 -5.41
N GLU A 306 -0.99 -18.35 -5.47
CA GLU A 306 -0.07 -19.49 -5.52
C GLU A 306 0.78 -19.62 -4.25
N LYS A 307 1.23 -18.49 -3.69
CA LYS A 307 2.24 -18.47 -2.63
C LYS A 307 1.70 -18.03 -1.27
N ILE A 308 0.68 -17.17 -1.26
CA ILE A 308 0.19 -16.54 -0.02
C ILE A 308 -1.04 -17.26 0.56
N GLY A 309 -1.64 -18.18 -0.18
CA GLY A 309 -2.83 -18.92 0.26
C GLY A 309 -2.54 -19.85 1.45
N ASN A 310 -3.18 -19.59 2.59
CA ASN A 310 -3.14 -20.42 3.80
C ASN A 310 -1.72 -20.74 4.34
N ALA A 311 -0.81 -19.77 4.27
CA ALA A 311 0.56 -19.90 4.76
C ALA A 311 0.72 -19.65 6.28
N LEU A 312 -0.33 -19.90 7.08
CA LEU A 312 -0.32 -19.64 8.52
C LEU A 312 0.39 -20.76 9.28
N ASP A 313 1.39 -20.40 10.08
CA ASP A 313 1.98 -21.31 11.07
C ASP A 313 1.53 -20.87 12.47
N TYR A 314 0.68 -21.69 13.12
CA TYR A 314 0.06 -21.40 14.43
C TYR A 314 1.02 -21.61 15.62
N ASN A 315 2.32 -21.45 15.39
CA ASN A 315 3.33 -21.64 16.43
C ASN A 315 3.45 -20.40 17.33
N TYR A 316 2.56 -20.30 18.32
CA TYR A 316 2.55 -19.22 19.33
C TYR A 316 3.52 -19.43 20.51
N ALA A 317 4.38 -20.45 20.45
CA ALA A 317 5.27 -20.80 21.57
C ALA A 317 6.43 -19.80 21.76
N LYS A 318 6.78 -19.03 20.73
CA LYS A 318 7.87 -18.05 20.78
C LYS A 318 7.41 -16.76 21.45
N GLY A 319 8.13 -16.31 22.48
CA GLY A 319 7.83 -15.04 23.18
C GLY A 319 7.86 -13.80 22.28
N GLN A 320 8.63 -13.84 21.18
CA GLN A 320 8.69 -12.73 20.21
C GLN A 320 7.40 -12.56 19.40
N VAL A 321 6.66 -13.65 19.15
CA VAL A 321 5.34 -13.60 18.48
C VAL A 321 4.33 -12.85 19.34
N TRP A 322 4.41 -13.00 20.66
CA TRP A 322 3.58 -12.24 21.61
C TRP A 322 3.94 -10.76 21.67
N ILE A 323 5.24 -10.42 21.60
CA ILE A 323 5.68 -9.01 21.53
C ILE A 323 5.16 -8.36 20.25
N ALA A 324 5.30 -9.05 19.11
CA ALA A 324 4.77 -8.58 17.84
C ALA A 324 3.24 -8.38 17.92
N LEU A 325 2.49 -9.34 18.47
CA LEU A 325 1.04 -9.25 18.66
C LEU A 325 0.63 -8.04 19.50
N ILE A 326 1.27 -7.82 20.65
CA ILE A 326 0.96 -6.66 21.51
C ILE A 326 1.28 -5.35 20.79
N THR A 327 2.36 -5.33 19.99
CA THR A 327 2.74 -4.14 19.24
C THR A 327 1.77 -3.85 18.10
N PHE A 328 1.32 -4.87 17.36
CA PHE A 328 0.27 -4.73 16.35
C PHE A 328 -1.01 -4.20 16.97
N LEU A 329 -1.48 -4.82 18.06
CA LEU A 329 -2.68 -4.37 18.77
C LEU A 329 -2.57 -2.90 19.23
N TYR A 330 -1.40 -2.51 19.73
CA TYR A 330 -1.14 -1.14 20.14
C TYR A 330 -1.23 -0.20 18.93
N VAL A 331 -0.54 -0.50 17.83
CA VAL A 331 -0.51 0.36 16.64
C VAL A 331 -1.87 0.45 15.96
N ASP A 332 -2.58 -0.66 15.75
CA ASP A 332 -3.94 -0.70 15.17
C ASP A 332 -4.92 0.18 15.96
N LEU A 333 -4.78 0.17 17.27
CA LEU A 333 -5.62 0.94 18.16
C LEU A 333 -5.35 2.44 18.07
N PHE A 334 -4.12 2.87 17.78
CA PHE A 334 -3.82 4.27 17.46
C PHE A 334 -4.25 4.65 16.04
N ASP A 335 -4.09 3.74 15.07
CA ASP A 335 -4.43 4.01 13.66
C ASP A 335 -5.95 4.09 13.45
N THR A 336 -6.73 3.35 14.23
CA THR A 336 -8.20 3.36 14.17
C THR A 336 -8.87 4.43 15.05
N THR A 337 -8.12 5.09 15.93
CA THR A 337 -8.63 6.16 16.81
C THR A 337 -8.26 7.58 16.38
N GLY A 338 -7.30 7.71 15.45
CA GLY A 338 -6.89 8.97 14.83
C GLY A 338 -7.90 9.58 13.86
#